data_AF-A0A7L4PJK2-F1
#
_entry.id   AF-A0A7L4PJK2-F1
#
_cell.length_a   1.000
_cell.length_b   1.000
_cell.length_c   1.000
_cell.angle_alpha   90.00
_cell.angle_beta   90.00
_cell.angle_gamma   90.00
#
_symmetry.space_group_name_H-M   'P 1'
#
loop_
_entity.id
_entity.type
_entity.pdbx_description
1 polymer ?
#
loop_
_entity_poly.entity_id
_entity_poly.type
_entity_poly.pdbx_seq_one_letter_code
_entity_poly.pdbx_strand_id
1 'polypeptide(L)'
;MASAAAASGLDLDISPGVCPNSLDLKSQGVLDIAILGSEDLDVKTVDAANATLARGGWEGRLKPLYWNYEDVAAPMVGEGESACPCHQAGQDGFEDLILKFDIYFMIKNLELQAVAGQDILLNLTVPLQAAGGALGEQREGRECLKIVLSEVRP
;
A
#
# COMPACT_ATOMS: atom_id res chain seq x y z
N MET A 1 17.77 -5.33 23.06
CA MET A 1 16.30 -5.18 23.09
C MET A 1 15.95 -4.17 22.02
N ALA A 2 15.45 -4.60 20.86
CA ALA A 2 15.03 -3.70 19.79
C ALA A 2 13.64 -3.19 20.17
N SER A 3 13.54 -1.90 20.51
CA SER A 3 12.26 -1.23 20.67
C SER A 3 11.66 -1.05 19.28
N ALA A 4 10.55 -1.72 19.00
CA ALA A 4 9.68 -1.31 17.91
C ALA A 4 9.14 0.07 18.29
N ALA A 5 9.63 1.11 17.62
CA ALA A 5 8.94 2.40 17.66
C ALA A 5 7.52 2.15 17.14
N ALA A 6 6.51 2.58 17.90
CA ALA A 6 5.15 2.61 17.40
C ALA A 6 5.13 3.62 16.25
N ALA A 7 5.30 3.14 15.03
CA ALA A 7 5.12 3.94 13.83
C ALA A 7 3.67 4.45 13.85
N SER A 8 3.48 5.76 13.81
CA SER A 8 2.16 6.33 13.58
C SER A 8 1.63 5.76 12.26
N GLY A 9 0.43 5.19 12.28
CA GLY A 9 -0.13 4.51 11.11
C GLY A 9 -0.27 5.47 9.94
N LEU A 10 -0.14 4.94 8.72
CA LEU A 10 -0.59 5.57 7.50
C LEU A 10 -1.87 4.89 7.06
N ASP A 11 -2.84 5.68 6.62
CA ASP A 11 -4.00 5.16 5.90
C ASP A 11 -3.56 4.82 4.48
N LEU A 12 -3.85 3.58 4.07
CA LEU A 12 -3.53 3.07 2.74
C LEU A 12 -4.80 2.67 2.01
N ASP A 13 -4.78 2.86 0.70
CA ASP A 13 -5.75 2.29 -0.24
C ASP A 13 -5.01 1.60 -1.41
N ILE A 14 -5.09 0.28 -1.46
CA ILE A 14 -4.58 -0.58 -2.52
C ILE A 14 -5.65 -0.61 -3.60
N SER A 15 -5.33 -0.14 -4.80
CA SER A 15 -6.30 -0.01 -5.89
C SER A 15 -7.46 0.96 -5.58
N PRO A 16 -7.17 2.27 -5.43
CA PRO A 16 -8.19 3.28 -5.13
C PRO A 16 -9.48 3.16 -5.94
N GLY A 17 -10.62 3.24 -5.23
CA GLY A 17 -11.97 3.10 -5.78
C GLY A 17 -12.48 1.65 -5.90
N VAL A 18 -11.67 0.65 -5.56
CA VAL A 18 -12.04 -0.77 -5.52
C VAL A 18 -12.06 -1.24 -4.07
N CYS A 19 -13.07 -2.00 -3.67
CA CYS A 19 -13.08 -2.70 -2.38
C CYS A 19 -14.07 -3.88 -2.48
N PRO A 20 -13.68 -5.13 -2.13
CA PRO A 20 -12.36 -5.52 -1.63
C PRO A 20 -11.27 -5.49 -2.71
N ASN A 21 -10.04 -5.20 -2.29
CA ASN A 21 -8.88 -5.16 -3.17
C ASN A 21 -8.52 -6.57 -3.62
N SER A 22 -8.30 -6.75 -4.92
CA SER A 22 -7.91 -8.04 -5.46
C SER A 22 -6.87 -7.92 -6.55
N LEU A 23 -5.94 -8.87 -6.60
CA LEU A 23 -4.95 -9.00 -7.65
C LEU A 23 -5.06 -10.40 -8.27
N ASP A 24 -5.37 -10.43 -9.56
CA ASP A 24 -5.27 -11.67 -10.34
C ASP A 24 -3.81 -11.97 -10.67
N LEU A 25 -3.37 -13.19 -10.38
CA LEU A 25 -2.03 -13.69 -10.69
C LEU A 25 -1.72 -13.71 -12.20
N LYS A 26 -2.72 -13.52 -13.06
CA LYS A 26 -2.58 -13.36 -14.51
C LYS A 26 -2.54 -11.90 -14.95
N SER A 27 -2.86 -10.95 -14.07
CA SER A 27 -2.81 -9.53 -14.40
C SER A 27 -1.40 -9.10 -14.79
N GLN A 28 -1.34 -8.10 -15.64
CA GLN A 28 -0.11 -7.47 -16.10
C GLN A 28 -0.22 -5.96 -15.91
N GLY A 29 0.92 -5.28 -15.94
CA GLY A 29 0.99 -3.84 -15.79
C GLY A 29 1.30 -3.44 -14.35
N VAL A 30 0.62 -2.39 -13.89
CA VAL A 30 0.93 -1.68 -12.65
C VAL A 30 -0.27 -1.76 -11.71
N LEU A 31 0.00 -1.97 -10.42
CA LEU A 31 -0.95 -1.77 -9.33
C LEU A 31 -0.63 -0.46 -8.62
N ASP A 32 -1.65 0.37 -8.43
CA ASP A 32 -1.56 1.61 -7.69
C ASP A 32 -1.85 1.35 -6.21
N ILE A 33 -1.02 1.90 -5.32
CA ILE A 33 -1.23 1.90 -3.86
C ILE A 33 -1.08 3.34 -3.39
N ALA A 34 -2.13 3.90 -2.78
CA ALA A 34 -2.15 5.26 -2.28
C ALA A 34 -1.81 5.30 -0.78
N ILE A 35 -0.93 6.21 -0.39
CA ILE A 35 -0.86 6.73 0.99
C ILE A 35 -1.78 7.93 1.04
N LEU A 36 -2.80 7.87 1.90
CA LEU A 36 -3.86 8.87 1.90
C LEU A 36 -3.45 10.12 2.64
N GLY A 37 -3.66 11.28 2.02
CA GLY A 37 -3.46 12.57 2.65
C GLY A 37 -4.50 12.84 3.73
N SER A 38 -4.19 13.75 4.65
CA SER A 38 -5.16 14.22 5.63
C SER A 38 -4.77 15.58 6.19
N GLU A 39 -5.60 16.15 7.07
CA GLU A 39 -5.27 17.37 7.80
C GLU A 39 -3.95 17.25 8.58
N ASP A 40 -3.62 16.04 9.04
CA ASP A 40 -2.43 15.74 9.85
C ASP A 40 -1.25 15.17 9.03
N LEU A 41 -1.43 14.90 7.72
CA LEU A 41 -0.41 14.30 6.87
C LEU A 41 -0.31 14.99 5.51
N ASP A 42 0.76 15.77 5.34
CA ASP A 42 1.23 16.20 4.02
C ASP A 42 2.09 15.10 3.39
N VAL A 43 1.52 14.40 2.40
CA VAL A 43 2.18 13.28 1.71
C VAL A 43 3.45 13.68 0.95
N LYS A 44 3.67 14.98 0.67
CA LYS A 44 4.92 15.47 0.06
C LYS A 44 6.11 15.39 0.99
N THR A 45 5.87 15.20 2.29
CA THR A 45 6.92 14.97 3.28
C THR A 45 7.38 13.51 3.30
N VAL A 46 6.70 12.60 2.60
CA VAL A 46 7.09 11.19 2.49
C VAL A 46 8.20 11.03 1.46
N ASP A 47 9.20 10.18 1.76
CA ASP A 47 10.22 9.77 0.81
C ASP A 47 9.80 8.49 0.07
N ALA A 48 9.07 8.70 -1.04
CA ALA A 48 8.57 7.64 -1.90
C ALA A 48 9.70 6.77 -2.53
N ALA A 49 10.90 7.30 -2.73
CA ALA A 49 12.02 6.56 -3.33
C ALA A 49 12.56 5.45 -2.42
N ASN A 50 12.29 5.58 -1.12
CA ASN A 50 12.66 4.61 -0.10
C ASN A 50 11.46 3.86 0.49
N ALA A 51 10.28 4.02 -0.12
CA ALA A 51 9.13 3.19 0.17
C ALA A 51 9.41 1.72 -0.13
N THR A 52 8.94 0.85 0.75
CA THR A 52 9.13 -0.59 0.66
C THR A 52 7.83 -1.33 0.95
N LEU A 53 7.35 -2.09 -0.02
CA LEU A 53 6.19 -2.97 0.11
C LEU A 53 6.63 -4.39 0.52
N ALA A 54 5.91 -4.96 1.48
CA ALA A 54 6.16 -6.29 2.03
C ALA A 54 4.85 -7.07 2.14
N ARG A 55 4.94 -8.40 2.10
CA ARG A 55 3.85 -9.29 2.51
C ARG A 55 4.10 -9.81 3.92
N GLY A 56 3.08 -9.81 4.77
CA GLY A 56 3.14 -10.43 6.10
C GLY A 56 3.62 -11.90 6.03
N GLY A 57 4.58 -12.27 6.87
CA GLY A 57 5.14 -13.63 6.89
C GLY A 57 6.08 -13.98 5.73
N TRP A 58 6.52 -13.00 4.94
CA TRP A 58 7.50 -13.19 3.86
C TRP A 58 8.64 -12.17 3.92
N GLU A 59 9.84 -12.60 3.54
CA GLU A 59 11.05 -11.75 3.62
C GLU A 59 11.20 -10.82 2.40
N GLY A 60 10.53 -11.15 1.29
CA GLY A 60 10.57 -10.35 0.08
C GLY A 60 10.08 -8.92 0.28
N ARG A 61 10.73 -7.99 -0.43
CA ARG A 61 10.46 -6.56 -0.40
C ARG A 61 10.48 -6.00 -1.82
N LEU A 62 9.68 -4.98 -2.09
CA LEU A 62 9.61 -4.33 -3.39
C LEU A 62 9.56 -2.81 -3.23
N LYS A 63 10.31 -2.09 -4.08
CA LYS A 63 10.23 -0.63 -4.21
C LYS A 63 9.23 -0.25 -5.32
N PRO A 64 8.57 0.93 -5.23
CA PRO A 64 7.74 1.41 -6.33
C PRO A 64 8.59 1.68 -7.57
N LEU A 65 7.97 1.54 -8.75
CA LEU A 65 8.58 1.91 -10.04
C LEU A 65 8.70 3.44 -10.18
N TYR A 66 7.62 4.13 -9.85
CA TYR A 66 7.48 5.59 -9.86
C TYR A 66 6.28 5.97 -8.97
N TRP A 67 6.06 7.27 -8.80
CA TRP A 67 4.94 7.79 -8.00
C TRP A 67 4.45 9.11 -8.58
N ASN A 68 3.21 9.46 -8.23
CA ASN A 68 2.59 10.74 -8.50
C ASN A 68 1.72 11.16 -7.32
N TYR A 69 1.20 12.37 -7.38
CA TYR A 69 0.33 12.93 -6.38
C TYR A 69 -1.02 13.26 -7.01
N GLU A 70 -2.10 12.78 -6.40
CA GLU A 70 -3.47 12.98 -6.86
C GLU A 70 -4.43 12.66 -5.71
N ASP A 71 -5.52 13.42 -5.59
CA ASP A 71 -6.61 13.12 -4.66
C ASP A 71 -7.49 12.03 -5.29
N VAL A 72 -7.47 10.82 -4.73
CA VAL A 72 -8.15 9.62 -5.29
C VAL A 72 -9.01 8.88 -4.27
N ALA A 73 -8.70 8.97 -2.97
CA ALA A 73 -9.43 8.31 -1.91
C ALA A 73 -9.41 9.15 -0.61
N ALA A 74 -10.12 8.68 0.40
CA ALA A 74 -10.22 9.36 1.70
C ALA A 74 -9.82 8.40 2.83
N PRO A 75 -9.21 8.86 3.93
CA PRO A 75 -9.05 8.03 5.12
C PRO A 75 -10.39 7.53 5.68
N MET A 76 -10.40 6.31 6.23
CA MET A 76 -11.60 5.77 6.88
C MET A 76 -11.85 6.51 8.20
N VAL A 77 -13.01 7.17 8.31
CA VAL A 77 -13.41 7.85 9.55
C VAL A 77 -14.14 6.86 10.47
N GLY A 78 -13.51 6.49 11.59
CA GLY A 78 -14.08 5.62 12.64
C GLY A 78 -13.39 4.26 12.76
N GLU A 79 -13.75 3.48 13.80
CA GLU A 79 -13.18 2.15 14.00
C GLU A 79 -13.81 1.15 13.01
N GLY A 80 -13.03 0.70 12.04
CA GLY A 80 -13.38 -0.46 11.22
C GLY A 80 -13.30 -1.73 12.07
N GLU A 81 -14.43 -2.40 12.33
CA GLU A 81 -14.46 -3.64 13.12
C GLU A 81 -13.90 -4.87 12.37
N SER A 82 -13.45 -4.71 11.13
CA SER A 82 -12.87 -5.80 10.33
C SER A 82 -11.34 -5.79 10.41
N ALA A 83 -10.72 -6.96 10.23
CA ALA A 83 -9.26 -7.08 10.14
C ALA A 83 -8.67 -6.43 8.86
N CYS A 84 -9.53 -6.08 7.91
CA CYS A 84 -9.23 -5.53 6.60
C CYS A 84 -10.30 -4.50 6.21
N PRO A 85 -10.41 -3.36 6.92
CA PRO A 85 -11.41 -2.37 6.58
C PRO A 85 -10.98 -1.63 5.32
N CYS A 86 -11.81 -1.66 4.28
CA CYS A 86 -11.68 -0.80 3.11
C CYS A 86 -13.04 -0.18 2.78
N HIS A 87 -13.02 0.90 2.02
CA HIS A 87 -14.23 1.53 1.50
C HIS A 87 -13.97 2.06 0.09
N GLN A 88 -15.02 2.49 -0.59
CA GLN A 88 -14.92 3.09 -1.93
C GLN A 88 -15.15 4.61 -1.90
N ALA A 89 -14.83 5.27 -0.78
CA ALA A 89 -14.84 6.73 -0.74
C ALA A 89 -13.80 7.24 -1.75
N GLY A 90 -14.21 8.20 -2.57
CA GLY A 90 -13.31 8.87 -3.51
C GLY A 90 -12.69 10.10 -2.86
N GLN A 91 -12.52 11.13 -3.67
CA GLN A 91 -11.81 12.36 -3.34
C GLN A 91 -12.34 13.09 -2.10
N ASP A 92 -11.43 13.61 -1.27
CA ASP A 92 -11.77 14.35 -0.04
C ASP A 92 -11.13 15.74 0.07
N GLY A 93 -10.33 16.13 -0.92
CA GLY A 93 -9.64 17.41 -0.97
C GLY A 93 -8.23 17.38 -0.38
N PHE A 94 -7.75 16.24 0.11
CA PHE A 94 -6.35 16.02 0.46
C PHE A 94 -5.64 15.26 -0.66
N GLU A 95 -4.39 15.64 -0.92
CA GLU A 95 -3.62 15.02 -1.99
C GLU A 95 -3.03 13.70 -1.49
N ASP A 96 -3.18 12.62 -2.26
CA ASP A 96 -2.62 11.31 -1.94
C ASP A 96 -1.29 11.09 -2.65
N LEU A 97 -0.42 10.27 -2.06
CA LEU A 97 0.79 9.78 -2.72
C LEU A 97 0.52 8.40 -3.32
N ILE A 98 0.46 8.36 -4.66
CA ILE A 98 0.22 7.13 -5.41
C ILE A 98 1.55 6.49 -5.77
N LEU A 99 1.81 5.32 -5.18
CA LEU A 99 2.95 4.48 -5.46
C LEU A 99 2.58 3.40 -6.49
N LYS A 100 3.41 3.27 -7.52
CA LYS A 100 3.12 2.41 -8.66
C LYS A 100 4.01 1.19 -8.65
N PHE A 101 3.43 0.01 -8.46
CA PHE A 101 4.15 -1.26 -8.37
C PHE A 101 3.92 -2.13 -9.59
N ASP A 102 4.99 -2.71 -10.11
CA ASP A 102 4.90 -3.69 -11.19
C ASP A 102 4.27 -4.99 -10.69
N ILE A 103 3.17 -5.41 -11.31
CA ILE A 103 2.44 -6.61 -10.89
C ILE A 103 3.30 -7.87 -11.00
N TYR A 104 4.12 -8.00 -12.05
CA TYR A 104 4.98 -9.17 -12.22
C TYR A 104 6.03 -9.26 -11.11
N PHE A 105 6.67 -8.13 -10.75
CA PHE A 105 7.61 -8.12 -9.63
C PHE A 105 6.92 -8.29 -8.27
N MET A 106 5.69 -7.82 -8.10
CA MET A 106 4.90 -8.13 -6.89
C MET A 106 4.67 -9.63 -6.76
N ILE A 107 4.14 -10.27 -7.80
CA ILE A 107 3.85 -11.71 -7.81
C ILE A 107 5.11 -12.51 -7.49
N LYS A 108 6.23 -12.16 -8.11
CA LYS A 108 7.52 -12.84 -7.94
C LYS A 108 8.16 -12.56 -6.59
N ASN A 109 8.38 -11.30 -6.22
CA ASN A 109 9.19 -10.97 -5.05
C ASN A 109 8.42 -11.18 -3.75
N LEU A 110 7.10 -11.05 -3.76
CA LEU A 110 6.24 -11.30 -2.60
C LEU A 110 5.67 -12.72 -2.58
N GLU A 111 6.10 -13.59 -3.50
CA GLU A 111 5.70 -15.00 -3.59
C GLU A 111 4.17 -15.18 -3.60
N LEU A 112 3.45 -14.36 -4.37
CA LEU A 112 1.97 -14.32 -4.33
C LEU A 112 1.33 -15.61 -4.85
N GLN A 113 2.03 -16.35 -5.71
CA GLN A 113 1.58 -17.66 -6.19
C GLN A 113 1.34 -18.66 -5.03
N ALA A 114 2.16 -18.62 -3.98
CA ALA A 114 2.06 -19.54 -2.85
C ALA A 114 0.84 -19.29 -1.94
N VAL A 115 0.14 -18.17 -2.13
CA VAL A 115 -1.00 -17.72 -1.32
C VAL A 115 -2.24 -17.48 -2.17
N ALA A 116 -2.31 -18.09 -3.36
CA ALA A 116 -3.48 -18.00 -4.22
C ALA A 116 -4.77 -18.40 -3.48
N GLY A 117 -5.81 -17.60 -3.62
CA GLY A 117 -7.10 -17.79 -2.94
C GLY A 117 -7.18 -17.23 -1.52
N GLN A 118 -6.10 -16.63 -1.00
CA GLN A 118 -6.05 -16.04 0.34
C GLN A 118 -6.14 -14.52 0.30
N ASP A 119 -6.65 -13.95 1.39
CA ASP A 119 -6.48 -12.53 1.72
C ASP A 119 -5.15 -12.38 2.45
N ILE A 120 -4.24 -11.57 1.90
CA ILE A 120 -2.93 -11.31 2.50
C ILE A 120 -2.84 -9.88 3.00
N LEU A 121 -2.09 -9.67 4.07
CA LEU A 121 -1.76 -8.34 4.55
C LEU A 121 -0.50 -7.84 3.87
N LEU A 122 -0.61 -6.71 3.16
CA LEU A 122 0.54 -5.96 2.68
C LEU A 122 0.92 -4.88 3.70
N ASN A 123 2.22 -4.72 3.92
CA ASN A 123 2.78 -3.67 4.76
C ASN A 123 3.64 -2.76 3.89
N LEU A 124 3.30 -1.48 3.87
CA LEU A 124 4.10 -0.45 3.23
C LEU A 124 4.83 0.32 4.32
N THR A 125 6.16 0.34 4.23
CA THR A 125 7.02 1.13 5.12
C THR A 125 7.63 2.26 4.31
N VAL A 126 7.56 3.49 4.82
CA VAL A 126 8.12 4.69 4.17
C VAL A 126 8.86 5.56 5.20
N PRO A 127 10.00 6.16 4.84
CA PRO A 127 10.56 7.26 5.61
C PRO A 127 9.84 8.58 5.34
N LEU A 128 9.83 9.46 6.33
CA LEU A 128 9.66 10.89 6.09
C LEU A 128 10.98 11.52 5.62
N GLN A 129 10.89 12.61 4.88
CA GLN A 129 12.04 13.41 4.49
C GLN A 129 12.59 14.15 5.73
N ALA A 130 13.89 14.05 5.97
CA ALA A 130 14.56 14.83 7.00
C ALA A 130 15.39 15.97 6.40
N ALA A 131 15.74 16.95 7.24
CA ALA A 131 16.61 18.05 6.86
C ALA A 131 17.93 17.54 6.25
N GLY A 132 18.39 18.21 5.19
CA GLY A 132 19.64 17.84 4.51
C GLY A 132 19.57 16.56 3.68
N GLY A 133 18.38 16.03 3.40
CA GLY A 133 18.19 14.86 2.52
C GLY A 133 18.46 13.51 3.20
N ALA A 134 18.53 13.48 4.53
CA ALA A 134 18.57 12.24 5.28
C ALA A 134 17.18 11.56 5.35
N LEU A 135 17.16 10.25 5.63
CA LEU A 135 15.93 9.54 5.95
C LEU A 135 15.48 9.88 7.36
N GLY A 136 14.23 10.29 7.49
CA GLY A 136 13.58 10.62 8.75
C GLY A 136 12.88 9.42 9.39
N GLU A 137 11.87 9.72 10.20
CA GLU A 137 11.02 8.73 10.88
C GLU A 137 10.40 7.75 9.90
N GLN A 138 10.33 6.48 10.28
CA GLN A 138 9.64 5.45 9.51
C GLN A 138 8.17 5.42 9.90
N ARG A 139 7.33 5.40 8.87
CA ARG A 139 5.87 5.31 8.95
C ARG A 139 5.43 4.02 8.26
N GLU A 140 4.35 3.43 8.75
CA GLU A 140 3.85 2.16 8.24
C GLU A 140 2.35 2.24 7.98
N GLY A 141 1.94 1.71 6.84
CA GLY A 141 0.53 1.50 6.50
C GLY A 141 0.29 0.05 6.12
N ARG A 142 -0.92 -0.43 6.35
CA ARG A 142 -1.29 -1.83 6.08
C ARG A 142 -2.67 -1.92 5.48
N GLU A 143 -2.80 -2.80 4.50
CA GLU A 143 -4.11 -3.14 3.94
C GLU A 143 -4.08 -4.53 3.32
N CYS A 144 -5.26 -5.13 3.17
CA CYS A 144 -5.42 -6.47 2.65
C CYS A 144 -5.56 -6.48 1.13
N LEU A 145 -5.00 -7.51 0.51
CA LEU A 145 -5.12 -7.79 -0.90
C LEU A 145 -5.54 -9.24 -1.09
N LYS A 146 -6.66 -9.47 -1.77
CA LYS A 146 -7.09 -10.80 -2.16
C LYS A 146 -6.31 -11.29 -3.36
N ILE A 147 -5.63 -12.42 -3.24
CA ILE A 147 -4.93 -13.04 -4.37
C ILE A 147 -5.88 -13.99 -5.07
N VAL A 148 -6.19 -13.70 -6.33
CA VAL A 148 -7.09 -14.52 -7.15
C VAL A 148 -6.36 -15.17 -8.30
N LEU A 149 -6.86 -16.33 -8.72
CA LEU A 149 -6.46 -17.01 -9.94
C LEU A 149 -7.73 -17.24 -10.75
N SER A 150 -8.04 -16.34 -11.70
CA SER A 150 -9.20 -16.59 -12.55
C SER A 150 -8.95 -17.81 -13.44
N GLU A 151 -9.97 -18.65 -13.61
CA GLU A 151 -9.96 -19.69 -14.64
C GLU A 151 -10.02 -19.01 -16.02
N VAL A 152 -9.20 -19.44 -16.99
CA VAL A 152 -9.47 -19.07 -18.39
C VAL A 152 -10.73 -19.85 -18.75
N ARG A 153 -11.88 -19.18 -18.92
CA ARG A 153 -13.02 -19.85 -19.54
C ARG A 153 -12.59 -20.27 -20.94
N PRO A 154 -12.65 -21.56 -21.28
CA PRO A 154 -12.23 -22.07 -22.58
C PRO A 154 -13.07 -21.49 -23.72
#